data_AF-A0A5E5QUX0-F1
#
_entry.id   AF-A0A5E5QUX0-F1
#
_cell.length_a   1.000
_cell.length_b   1.000
_cell.length_c   1.000
_cell.angle_alpha   90.00
_cell.angle_beta   90.00
_cell.angle_gamma   90.00
#
_symmetry.space_group_name_H-M   'P 1'
#
loop_
_entity.id
_entity.type
_entity.pdbx_description
1 polymer ?
#
loop_
_entity_poly.entity_id
_entity_poly.type
_entity_poly.pdbx_seq_one_letter_code
_entity_poly.pdbx_strand_id
1 'polypeptide(L)'
;MLDVLSFGNLLERSLEVLLVTLLGAMLYQHWDWRALPLALLLFCVCRPAMVWLLVGRRLMHPAQRRLLGWFGIRGIGSLYYLSYALNQGLPTALAHTASDLVLSLVALSICVHGLSIQPLLMRHARSVSRRDRE
;
A
#
# COMPACT_ATOMS: atom_id res chain seq x y z
N MET A 1 13.32 -28.76 -1.79
CA MET A 1 13.36 -27.39 -1.22
C MET A 1 13.03 -26.33 -2.28
N LEU A 2 13.58 -26.40 -3.50
CA LEU A 2 13.15 -25.54 -4.61
C LEU A 2 11.65 -25.66 -4.93
N ASP A 3 11.09 -26.87 -4.90
CA ASP A 3 9.66 -27.09 -5.24
C ASP A 3 8.69 -26.48 -4.23
N VAL A 4 9.09 -26.37 -2.96
CA VAL A 4 8.26 -25.75 -1.91
C VAL A 4 8.24 -24.23 -2.08
N LEU A 5 9.38 -23.62 -2.45
CA LEU A 5 9.48 -22.19 -2.71
C LEU A 5 8.73 -21.79 -4.00
N SER A 6 8.82 -22.61 -5.06
CA SER A 6 8.11 -22.36 -6.31
C SER A 6 6.60 -22.50 -6.13
N PHE A 7 6.15 -23.53 -5.41
CA PHE A 7 4.74 -23.69 -5.03
C PHE A 7 4.25 -22.51 -4.19
N GLY A 8 5.01 -22.10 -3.18
CA GLY A 8 4.68 -20.94 -2.35
C GLY A 8 4.50 -19.66 -3.17
N ASN A 9 5.41 -19.38 -4.10
CA ASN A 9 5.33 -18.20 -4.97
C ASN A 9 4.13 -18.25 -5.93
N LEU A 10 3.77 -19.44 -6.44
CA LEU A 10 2.56 -19.59 -7.26
C LEU A 10 1.30 -19.34 -6.42
N LEU A 11 1.26 -19.88 -5.21
CA LEU A 11 0.15 -19.68 -4.29
C LEU A 11 0.01 -18.21 -3.90
N GLU A 12 1.12 -17.54 -3.56
CA GLU A 12 1.16 -16.11 -3.24
C GLU A 12 0.57 -15.27 -4.37
N ARG A 13 1.06 -15.44 -5.61
CA ARG A 13 0.54 -14.72 -6.78
C ARG A 13 -0.93 -14.99 -7.05
N SER A 14 -1.36 -16.25 -6.89
CA SER A 14 -2.76 -16.63 -7.07
C SER A 14 -3.65 -15.97 -6.02
N LEU A 15 -3.20 -15.93 -4.76
CA LEU A 15 -3.90 -15.27 -3.66
C LEU A 15 -3.93 -13.74 -3.82
N GLU A 16 -2.85 -13.13 -4.30
CA GLU A 16 -2.82 -11.70 -4.61
C GLU A 16 -3.87 -11.34 -5.66
N VAL A 17 -3.91 -12.07 -6.78
CA VAL A 17 -4.90 -11.84 -7.85
C VAL A 17 -6.31 -12.06 -7.32
N LEU A 18 -6.55 -13.12 -6.56
CA LEU A 18 -7.83 -13.40 -5.94
C LEU A 18 -8.25 -12.25 -5.01
N LEU A 19 -7.36 -11.79 -4.12
CA LEU A 19 -7.66 -10.76 -3.13
C LEU A 19 -7.96 -9.41 -3.80
N VAL A 20 -7.18 -9.03 -4.82
CA VAL A 20 -7.40 -7.80 -5.57
C VAL A 20 -8.71 -7.86 -6.35
N THR A 21 -9.03 -9.02 -6.95
CA THR A 21 -10.29 -9.22 -7.67
C THR A 21 -11.50 -9.13 -6.74
N LEU A 22 -11.44 -9.79 -5.59
CA LEU A 22 -12.49 -9.72 -4.57
C LEU A 22 -12.66 -8.31 -4.03
N LEU A 23 -11.56 -7.60 -3.75
CA LEU A 23 -11.60 -6.20 -3.35
C LEU A 23 -12.31 -5.35 -4.39
N GLY A 24 -11.99 -5.52 -5.67
CA GLY A 24 -12.64 -4.82 -6.77
C GLY A 24 -14.15 -5.09 -6.83
N ALA A 25 -14.57 -6.34 -6.65
CA ALA A 25 -15.99 -6.70 -6.60
C ALA A 25 -16.72 -6.07 -5.40
N MET A 26 -16.10 -6.05 -4.22
CA MET A 26 -16.66 -5.46 -3.01
C MET A 26 -16.71 -3.93 -3.05
N LEU A 27 -15.82 -3.31 -3.84
CA LEU A 27 -15.66 -1.86 -3.90
C LEU A 27 -16.94 -1.15 -4.34
N TYR A 28 -17.74 -1.75 -5.22
CA TYR A 28 -18.99 -1.14 -5.67
C TYR A 28 -19.97 -0.83 -4.52
N GLN A 29 -20.02 -1.69 -3.50
CA GLN A 29 -20.92 -1.52 -2.34
C GLN A 29 -20.30 -0.67 -1.23
N HIS A 30 -18.97 -0.66 -1.13
CA HIS A 30 -18.23 -0.07 0.01
C HIS A 30 -17.45 1.18 -0.39
N TRP A 31 -17.73 1.76 -1.56
CA TRP A 31 -17.03 2.96 -2.00
C TRP A 31 -17.50 4.18 -1.22
N ASP A 32 -16.58 4.81 -0.49
CA ASP A 32 -16.83 6.07 0.22
C ASP A 32 -15.84 7.14 -0.25
N TRP A 33 -16.39 8.24 -0.76
CA TRP A 33 -15.63 9.39 -1.25
C TRP A 33 -14.78 10.05 -0.16
N ARG A 34 -15.15 9.91 1.12
CA ARG A 34 -14.37 10.38 2.27
C ARG A 34 -13.01 9.71 2.37
N ALA A 35 -12.84 8.54 1.74
CA ALA A 35 -11.55 7.88 1.65
C ALA A 35 -10.54 8.63 0.77
N LEU A 36 -10.95 9.45 -0.21
CA LEU A 36 -10.02 10.23 -1.04
C LEU A 36 -9.17 11.22 -0.25
N PRO A 37 -9.75 12.18 0.51
CA PRO A 37 -8.95 13.13 1.29
C PRO A 37 -8.15 12.42 2.38
N LEU A 38 -8.70 11.35 2.96
CA LEU A 38 -7.98 10.51 3.91
C LEU A 38 -6.75 9.83 3.29
N ALA A 39 -6.91 9.24 2.09
CA ALA A 39 -5.83 8.63 1.32
C ALA A 39 -4.74 9.65 1.00
N LEU A 40 -5.14 10.83 0.51
CA LEU A 40 -4.22 11.92 0.20
C LEU A 40 -3.41 12.33 1.43
N LEU A 41 -4.09 12.55 2.57
CA LEU A 41 -3.42 12.90 3.82
C LEU A 41 -2.44 11.81 4.26
N LEU A 42 -2.87 10.55 4.25
CA LEU A 42 -2.07 9.42 4.72
C LEU A 42 -0.86 9.15 3.83
N PHE A 43 -1.02 9.26 2.50
CA PHE A 43 0.01 8.92 1.53
C PHE A 43 0.97 10.09 1.30
N CYS A 44 0.48 11.32 1.17
CA CYS A 44 1.29 12.48 0.81
C CYS A 44 1.82 13.25 2.03
N VAL A 45 1.17 13.17 3.19
CA VAL A 45 1.56 13.95 4.37
C VAL A 45 2.11 13.05 5.47
N CYS A 46 1.26 12.20 6.06
CA CYS A 46 1.64 11.42 7.23
C CYS A 46 2.87 10.56 6.96
N ARG A 47 2.88 9.88 5.82
CA ARG A 47 3.93 8.90 5.55
C ARG A 47 5.29 9.53 5.21
N PRO A 48 5.41 10.51 4.30
CA PRO A 48 6.66 11.23 4.11
C PRO A 48 7.14 11.89 5.40
N ALA A 49 6.23 12.46 6.21
CA ALA A 49 6.58 13.05 7.50
C ALA A 49 7.24 12.02 8.43
N MET A 50 6.65 10.82 8.58
CA MET A 50 7.24 9.76 9.41
C MET A 50 8.64 9.35 8.92
N VAL A 51 8.82 9.16 7.61
CA VAL A 51 10.14 8.83 7.06
C VAL A 51 11.14 9.96 7.28
N TRP A 52 10.72 11.22 7.18
CA TRP A 52 11.59 12.38 7.42
C TRP A 52 12.00 12.54 8.88
N LEU A 53 11.11 12.20 9.81
CA LEU A 53 11.35 12.26 11.24
C LEU A 53 12.22 11.09 11.72
N LEU A 54 11.96 9.87 11.24
CA LEU A 54 12.66 8.67 11.69
C LEU A 54 13.99 8.42 10.96
N VAL A 55 14.08 8.78 9.66
CA VAL A 55 15.31 8.57 8.88
C VAL A 55 16.20 9.80 8.98
N GLY A 56 17.23 9.68 9.81
CA GLY A 56 18.26 10.70 10.01
C GLY A 56 18.88 11.17 8.70
N ARG A 57 19.08 12.48 8.56
CA ARG A 57 19.59 13.16 7.35
C ARG A 57 20.92 12.61 6.82
N ARG A 58 21.72 11.97 7.68
CA ARG A 58 23.06 11.47 7.36
C ARG A 58 23.05 10.07 6.72
N LEU A 59 21.95 9.33 6.82
CA LEU A 59 21.86 7.94 6.35
C LEU A 59 21.48 7.81 4.87
N MET A 60 20.74 8.77 4.30
CA MET A 60 20.23 8.64 2.93
C MET A 60 20.14 9.97 2.20
N HIS A 61 20.38 9.93 0.88
CA HIS A 61 20.19 11.08 0.00
C HIS A 61 18.69 11.51 -0.05
N PRO A 62 18.36 12.81 -0.12
CA PRO A 62 16.97 13.29 -0.09
C PRO A 62 16.06 12.65 -1.15
N ALA A 63 16.60 12.32 -2.32
CA ALA A 63 15.85 11.64 -3.39
C ALA A 63 15.44 10.22 -3.00
N GLN A 64 16.35 9.44 -2.40
CA GLN A 64 16.05 8.09 -1.91
C GLN A 64 15.08 8.14 -0.74
N ARG A 65 15.22 9.13 0.15
CA ARG A 65 14.30 9.31 1.27
C ARG A 65 12.86 9.62 0.82
N ARG A 66 12.68 10.38 -0.27
CA ARG A 66 11.36 10.60 -0.88
C ARG A 66 10.79 9.33 -1.50
N LEU A 67 11.61 8.56 -2.22
CA LEU A 67 11.21 7.24 -2.74
C LEU A 67 10.77 6.32 -1.58
N LEU A 68 11.57 6.24 -0.52
CA LEU A 68 11.25 5.46 0.68
C LEU A 68 9.97 5.94 1.36
N GLY A 69 9.69 7.24 1.37
CA GLY A 69 8.42 7.83 1.81
C GLY A 69 7.23 7.48 0.92
N TRP A 70 7.47 7.07 -0.32
CA TRP A 70 6.47 6.64 -1.31
C TRP A 70 6.33 5.09 -1.44
N PHE A 71 7.29 4.28 -0.98
CA PHE A 71 7.21 2.80 -0.87
C PHE A 71 6.36 2.18 0.27
N GLY A 72 5.05 2.08 0.10
CA GLY A 72 4.20 1.67 1.23
C GLY A 72 2.79 1.39 0.80
N ILE A 73 2.64 0.31 0.05
CA ILE A 73 1.35 -0.26 -0.29
C ILE A 73 0.69 -0.67 1.03
N ARG A 74 -0.40 0.01 1.37
CA ARG A 74 -1.30 -0.39 2.46
C ARG A 74 -2.30 -1.40 1.91
N GLY A 75 -2.70 -2.36 2.74
CA GLY A 75 -3.64 -3.40 2.32
C GLY A 75 -3.86 -4.45 3.39
N ILE A 76 -2.97 -5.45 3.40
CA ILE A 76 -3.16 -6.70 4.14
C ILE A 76 -3.40 -6.46 5.65
N GLY A 77 -2.57 -5.62 6.29
CA GLY A 77 -2.74 -5.32 7.72
C GLY A 77 -4.04 -4.57 8.04
N SER A 78 -4.48 -3.65 7.16
CA SER A 78 -5.74 -2.92 7.35
C SER A 78 -6.95 -3.84 7.22
N LEU A 79 -6.93 -4.76 6.25
CA LEU A 79 -7.96 -5.78 6.08
C LEU A 79 -8.00 -6.75 7.27
N TYR A 80 -6.83 -7.12 7.80
CA TYR A 80 -6.73 -7.92 9.03
C TYR A 80 -7.37 -7.22 10.22
N TYR A 81 -7.04 -5.94 10.47
CA TYR A 81 -7.63 -5.21 11.60
C TYR A 81 -9.12 -4.95 11.45
N LEU A 82 -9.59 -4.70 10.23
CA LEU A 82 -11.02 -4.60 9.96
C LEU A 82 -11.71 -5.92 10.30
N SER A 83 -11.23 -7.04 9.75
CA SER A 83 -11.78 -8.37 10.03
C SER A 83 -11.77 -8.68 11.52
N TYR A 84 -10.66 -8.38 12.21
CA TYR A 84 -10.52 -8.56 13.65
C TYR A 84 -11.57 -7.73 14.42
N ALA A 85 -11.72 -6.44 14.11
CA ALA A 85 -12.67 -5.57 14.78
C ALA A 85 -14.12 -6.02 14.55
N LEU A 86 -14.47 -6.43 13.32
CA LEU A 86 -15.78 -6.97 12.99
C LEU A 86 -16.09 -8.24 13.80
N ASN A 87 -15.11 -9.15 13.95
CA ASN A 87 -15.25 -10.37 14.76
C ASN A 87 -15.41 -10.08 16.26
N GLN A 88 -14.91 -8.93 16.75
CA GLN A 88 -15.07 -8.52 18.14
C GLN A 88 -16.41 -7.83 18.44
N GLY A 89 -17.35 -7.81 17.49
CA GLY A 89 -18.68 -7.24 17.71
C GLY A 89 -18.70 -5.72 17.59
N LEU A 90 -17.93 -5.15 16.65
CA LEU A 90 -17.97 -3.72 16.35
C LEU A 90 -19.42 -3.28 16.04
N PRO A 91 -19.91 -2.18 16.65
CA PRO A 91 -21.27 -1.70 16.40
C PRO A 91 -21.54 -1.50 14.91
N THR A 92 -22.74 -1.88 14.44
CA THR A 92 -23.07 -1.97 13.00
C THR A 92 -22.76 -0.67 12.23
N ALA A 93 -23.08 0.50 12.81
CA ALA A 93 -22.78 1.79 12.19
C ALA A 93 -21.27 2.03 11.99
N LEU A 94 -20.44 1.63 12.96
CA LEU A 94 -18.98 1.70 12.87
C LEU A 94 -18.43 0.63 11.94
N ALA A 95 -19.02 -0.57 11.92
CA ALA A 95 -18.66 -1.65 11.01
C ALA A 95 -18.81 -1.24 9.54
N HIS A 96 -19.94 -0.63 9.18
CA HIS A 96 -20.15 -0.08 7.83
C HIS A 96 -19.13 1.01 7.52
N THR A 97 -19.04 2.04 8.37
CA THR A 97 -18.11 3.17 8.15
C THR A 97 -16.65 2.70 8.01
N ALA A 98 -16.22 1.76 8.85
CA ALA A 98 -14.87 1.22 8.81
C ALA A 98 -14.64 0.39 7.55
N SER A 99 -15.61 -0.44 7.14
CA SER A 99 -15.50 -1.26 5.93
C SER A 99 -15.42 -0.38 4.69
N ASP A 100 -16.27 0.64 4.60
CA ASP A 100 -16.31 1.56 3.47
C ASP A 100 -15.00 2.33 3.31
N LEU A 101 -14.50 2.91 4.42
CA LEU A 101 -13.25 3.65 4.41
C LEU A 101 -12.04 2.75 4.16
N VAL A 102 -11.96 1.57 4.80
CA VAL A 102 -10.81 0.68 4.67
C VAL A 102 -10.74 0.10 3.27
N LEU A 103 -11.84 -0.44 2.73
CA LEU A 103 -11.85 -1.03 1.39
C LEU A 103 -11.52 0.01 0.33
N SER A 104 -12.11 1.21 0.43
CA SER A 104 -11.81 2.34 -0.46
C SER A 104 -10.35 2.78 -0.37
N LEU A 105 -9.80 2.88 0.85
CA LEU A 105 -8.41 3.29 1.07
C LEU A 105 -7.41 2.25 0.54
N VAL A 106 -7.70 0.96 0.73
CA VAL A 106 -6.88 -0.14 0.20
C VAL A 106 -6.92 -0.15 -1.33
N ALA A 107 -8.09 0.02 -1.94
CA ALA A 107 -8.22 0.13 -3.39
C ALA A 107 -7.42 1.32 -3.95
N LEU A 108 -7.57 2.51 -3.36
CA LEU A 108 -6.80 3.70 -3.71
C LEU A 108 -5.29 3.48 -3.55
N SER A 109 -4.88 2.82 -2.48
CA SER A 109 -3.48 2.48 -2.21
C SER A 109 -2.89 1.58 -3.31
N ILE A 110 -3.62 0.52 -3.71
CA ILE A 110 -3.21 -0.40 -4.78
C ILE A 110 -3.11 0.34 -6.11
N CYS A 111 -4.12 1.17 -6.46
CA CYS A 111 -4.09 1.94 -7.70
C CYS A 111 -2.92 2.94 -7.72
N VAL A 112 -2.75 3.75 -6.68
CA VAL A 112 -1.73 4.81 -6.64
C VAL A 112 -0.33 4.22 -6.55
N HIS A 113 -0.09 3.29 -5.62
CA HIS A 113 1.26 2.78 -5.38
C HIS A 113 1.61 1.61 -6.30
N GLY A 114 0.67 0.72 -6.59
CA GLY A 114 0.88 -0.42 -7.48
C GLY A 114 1.27 0.03 -8.90
N LEU A 115 0.65 1.09 -9.42
CA LEU A 115 1.01 1.66 -10.72
C LEU A 115 2.27 2.55 -10.67
N SER A 116 2.54 3.21 -9.54
CA SER A 116 3.60 4.22 -9.43
C SER A 116 4.97 3.65 -9.04
N ILE A 117 5.02 2.59 -8.25
CA ILE A 117 6.27 2.06 -7.68
C ILE A 117 7.24 1.58 -8.78
N GLN A 118 6.77 0.73 -9.69
CA GLN A 118 7.60 0.11 -10.71
C GLN A 118 8.27 1.13 -11.66
N PRO A 119 7.57 2.15 -12.21
CA PRO A 119 8.23 3.16 -13.04
C PRO A 119 9.19 4.04 -12.23
N LEU A 120 8.91 4.33 -10.96
CA LEU A 120 9.81 5.11 -10.10
C LEU A 120 11.14 4.39 -9.83
N LEU A 121 11.10 3.08 -9.59
CA LEU A 121 12.31 2.26 -9.45
C LEU A 121 13.15 2.25 -10.71
N MET A 122 12.52 2.04 -11.87
CA MET A 122 13.22 2.04 -13.15
C MET A 122 13.91 3.37 -13.43
N ARG A 123 13.25 4.50 -13.12
CA ARG A 123 13.84 5.84 -13.24
C ARG A 123 15.02 6.03 -12.29
N HIS A 124 14.90 5.59 -11.04
CA HIS A 124 15.98 5.70 -10.06
C HIS A 124 17.18 4.83 -10.44
N ALA A 125 16.96 3.58 -10.85
CA ALA A 125 18.01 2.67 -11.31
C ALA A 125 18.80 3.25 -12.48
N ARG A 126 18.12 3.84 -13.47
CA ARG A 126 18.77 4.55 -14.60
C ARG A 126 19.62 5.75 -14.17
N SER A 127 19.16 6.50 -13.17
CA SER A 127 19.91 7.65 -12.65
C SER A 127 21.19 7.26 -11.91
N VAL A 128 21.16 6.12 -11.19
CA VAL A 128 22.33 5.59 -10.50
C VAL A 128 23.33 5.04 -11.51
N SER A 129 22.89 4.22 -12.48
CA SER A 129 23.77 3.63 -13.49
C SER A 129 24.49 4.64 -14.39
N ARG A 130 23.93 5.83 -14.54
CA ARG A 130 24.56 6.93 -15.30
C ARG A 130 25.66 7.60 -14.50
N ARG A 131 25.55 7.64 -13.17
CA ARG A 131 26.52 8.23 -12.25
C ARG A 131 27.73 7.33 -11.99
N ASP A 132 27.56 6.02 -12.14
CA ASP A 132 28.67 5.05 -12.04
C ASP A 132 29.52 4.93 -13.32
N ARG A 133 29.09 5.56 -14.43
CA ARG A 133 29.80 5.58 -15.72
C ARG A 133 30.57 6.88 -15.99
N GLU A 134 30.40 7.88 -15.13
CA GLU A 134 31.13 9.16 -15.14
C GLU A 134 32.24 9.11 -14.08
#